data_AF-N9E5Y5-F1
#
_entry.id   AF-N9E5Y5-F1
#
_cell.length_a   1.000
_cell.length_b   1.000
_cell.length_c   1.000
_cell.angle_alpha   90.00
_cell.angle_beta   90.00
_cell.angle_gamma   90.00
#
_symmetry.space_group_name_H-M   'P 1'
#
loop_
_entity.id
_entity.type
_entity.pdbx_description
1 polymer ?
#
loop_
_entity_poly.entity_id
_entity_poly.type
_entity_poly.pdbx_seq_one_letter_code
_entity_poly.pdbx_strand_id
1 'polypeptide(L)'
;MNKTKIVLMTTLLGSALGLAACQSTSPTDRAMKHDHHRHNMQRAPLTPEQRAEWQAKREQRLEQRDQMRQQHQAQKVQIEKACQGKRIGEKVNVQWNNHIIEGTCDVRFTPDKSQFKRQANSTS
;
A
#
# COMPACT_ATOMS: atom_id res chain seq x y z
N MET A 1 -14.35 -53.97 -0.73
CA MET A 1 -14.89 -54.42 -2.04
C MET A 1 -15.83 -53.31 -2.53
N ASN A 2 -15.72 -52.65 -3.68
CA ASN A 2 -14.97 -52.76 -4.93
C ASN A 2 -14.71 -51.31 -5.42
N LYS A 3 -13.48 -50.89 -5.75
CA LYS A 3 -12.87 -50.87 -7.09
C LYS A 3 -13.78 -50.35 -8.21
N THR A 4 -13.66 -49.06 -8.53
CA THR A 4 -13.67 -48.60 -9.93
C THR A 4 -12.80 -47.36 -10.09
N LYS A 5 -11.62 -47.57 -10.69
CA LYS A 5 -10.81 -46.50 -11.26
C LYS A 5 -11.34 -46.27 -12.67
N ILE A 6 -11.75 -45.05 -12.99
CA ILE A 6 -11.99 -44.65 -14.37
C ILE A 6 -11.00 -43.52 -14.64
N VAL A 7 -9.89 -43.92 -15.26
CA VAL A 7 -8.90 -43.03 -15.86
C VAL A 7 -9.40 -42.76 -17.27
N LEU A 8 -9.81 -41.53 -17.56
CA LEU A 8 -9.93 -41.06 -18.95
C LEU A 8 -8.69 -40.23 -19.27
N MET A 9 -7.78 -40.85 -20.01
CA MET A 9 -6.71 -40.19 -20.74
C MET A 9 -7.31 -39.56 -22.00
N THR A 10 -7.30 -38.24 -22.10
CA THR A 10 -7.46 -37.53 -23.38
C THR A 10 -6.27 -36.60 -23.56
N THR A 11 -5.24 -37.16 -24.19
CA THR A 11 -4.13 -36.44 -24.83
C THR A 11 -4.67 -35.61 -25.99
N LEU A 12 -4.55 -34.29 -25.92
CA LEU A 12 -4.58 -33.43 -27.09
C LEU A 12 -3.23 -32.70 -27.17
N LEU A 13 -2.45 -33.11 -28.16
CA LEU A 13 -1.30 -32.39 -28.69
C LEU A 13 -1.80 -31.07 -29.27
N GLY A 14 -1.22 -29.95 -28.87
CA GLY A 14 -1.58 -28.65 -29.44
C GLY A 14 -0.59 -27.56 -29.07
N SER A 15 0.00 -26.98 -30.10
CA SER A 15 0.76 -25.73 -30.12
C SER A 15 2.11 -25.69 -29.39
N ALA A 16 3.18 -26.03 -30.12
CA ALA A 16 4.45 -25.33 -29.96
C ALA A 16 4.26 -23.91 -30.53
N LEU A 17 3.84 -22.98 -29.68
CA LEU A 17 3.90 -21.56 -29.98
C LEU A 17 5.38 -21.18 -29.99
N GLY A 18 5.88 -20.77 -31.15
CA GLY A 18 7.24 -20.27 -31.30
C GLY A 18 7.51 -19.17 -30.28
N LEU A 19 8.65 -19.28 -29.58
CA LEU A 19 9.18 -18.21 -28.76
C LEU A 19 9.57 -17.05 -29.68
N ALA A 20 8.62 -16.15 -29.97
CA ALA A 20 8.98 -14.83 -30.42
C ALA A 20 9.84 -14.21 -29.32
N ALA A 21 11.11 -13.94 -29.65
CA ALA A 21 12.08 -13.35 -28.73
C ALA A 21 11.46 -12.13 -28.03
N CYS A 22 11.53 -12.09 -26.70
CA CYS A 22 11.32 -10.88 -25.95
C CYS A 22 12.43 -9.90 -26.34
N GLN A 23 12.20 -9.05 -27.35
CA GLN A 23 12.97 -7.81 -27.46
C GLN A 23 12.61 -6.97 -26.24
N SER A 24 13.41 -7.12 -25.20
CA SER A 24 13.47 -6.25 -24.04
C SER A 24 13.95 -4.88 -24.50
N THR A 25 13.06 -4.11 -25.11
CA THR A 25 13.16 -2.66 -25.03
C THR A 25 12.69 -2.30 -23.63
N SER A 26 13.66 -1.97 -22.78
CA SER A 26 13.42 -1.32 -21.50
C SER A 26 12.43 -0.17 -21.74
N PRO A 27 11.34 -0.05 -20.96
CA PRO A 27 10.58 1.19 -20.98
C PRO A 27 11.59 2.25 -20.56
N THR A 28 11.89 3.15 -21.50
CA THR A 28 12.53 4.41 -21.19
C THR A 28 11.85 4.94 -19.96
N ASP A 29 12.68 5.16 -18.94
CA ASP A 29 12.36 5.78 -17.68
C ASP A 29 11.39 6.93 -17.93
N ARG A 30 10.08 6.63 -17.83
CA ARG A 30 9.08 7.66 -17.68
C ARG A 30 9.30 8.13 -16.26
N ALA A 31 10.32 8.96 -16.11
CA ALA A 31 10.46 9.88 -15.02
C ALA A 31 9.11 10.60 -14.95
N MET A 32 8.24 10.08 -14.09
CA MET A 32 6.96 10.68 -13.76
C MET A 32 7.33 11.98 -13.07
N LYS A 33 7.58 13.03 -13.87
CA LYS A 33 7.67 14.40 -13.40
C LYS A 33 6.33 14.69 -12.77
N HIS A 34 6.27 14.53 -11.46
CA HIS A 34 5.16 15.02 -10.65
C HIS A 34 5.30 16.55 -10.64
N ASP A 35 4.79 17.18 -11.69
CA ASP A 35 4.59 18.63 -11.71
C ASP A 35 3.55 18.96 -10.63
N HIS A 36 4.05 19.37 -9.46
CA HIS A 36 3.25 19.95 -8.39
C HIS A 36 2.78 21.34 -8.81
N HIS A 37 1.87 21.41 -9.78
CA HIS A 37 1.13 22.63 -10.06
C HIS A 37 0.26 22.95 -8.85
N ARG A 38 0.79 23.82 -7.99
CA ARG A 38 0.06 24.50 -6.92
C ARG A 38 -1.00 25.37 -7.60
N HIS A 39 -2.17 24.80 -7.88
CA HIS A 39 -3.33 25.59 -8.27
C HIS A 39 -3.70 26.48 -7.08
N ASN A 40 -3.35 27.76 -7.18
CA ASN A 40 -3.88 28.82 -6.35
C ASN A 40 -5.36 29.02 -6.71
N MET A 41 -6.19 28.07 -6.32
CA MET A 41 -7.64 28.24 -6.41
C MET A 41 -8.01 29.26 -5.33
N GLN A 42 -8.15 30.54 -5.70
CA GLN A 42 -8.91 31.49 -4.91
C GLN A 42 -10.33 30.92 -4.77
N ARG A 43 -10.56 30.14 -3.71
CA ARG A 43 -11.89 29.64 -3.38
C ARG A 43 -12.72 30.84 -2.94
N ALA A 44 -13.85 31.06 -3.60
CA ALA A 44 -14.83 32.03 -3.15
C ALA A 44 -15.15 31.81 -1.66
N PRO A 45 -15.33 32.87 -0.86
CA PRO A 45 -15.68 32.72 0.55
C PRO A 45 -17.00 31.95 0.68
N LEU A 46 -16.97 30.84 1.42
CA LEU A 46 -18.14 29.99 1.65
C LEU A 46 -19.24 30.78 2.39
N THR A 47 -20.50 30.52 2.04
CA THR A 47 -21.65 31.03 2.81
C THR A 47 -21.63 30.44 4.24
N PRO A 48 -22.33 31.04 5.21
CA PRO A 48 -22.41 30.50 6.57
C PRO A 48 -22.92 29.05 6.61
N GLU A 49 -23.93 28.73 5.80
CA GLU A 49 -24.50 27.38 5.68
C GLU A 49 -23.49 26.38 5.11
N GLN A 50 -22.82 26.72 4.00
CA GLN A 50 -21.79 25.87 3.39
C GLN A 50 -20.61 25.64 4.33
N ARG A 51 -20.27 26.63 5.17
CA ARG A 51 -19.21 26.52 6.18
C ARG A 51 -19.61 25.54 7.28
N ALA A 52 -20.85 25.56 7.75
CA ALA A 52 -21.37 24.62 8.73
C ALA A 52 -21.38 23.18 8.20
N GLU A 53 -21.87 22.97 6.97
CA GLU A 53 -21.83 21.65 6.32
C GLU A 53 -20.39 21.14 6.15
N TRP A 54 -19.46 22.03 5.75
CA TRP A 54 -18.06 21.65 5.59
C TRP A 54 -17.38 21.32 6.92
N GLN A 55 -17.74 22.01 8.01
CA GLN A 55 -17.27 21.70 9.36
C GLN A 55 -17.75 20.33 9.81
N ALA A 56 -19.05 20.04 9.68
CA ALA A 56 -19.62 18.73 10.02
C ALA A 56 -18.95 17.59 9.22
N LYS A 57 -18.76 17.77 7.90
CA LYS A 57 -18.01 16.80 7.07
C LYS A 57 -16.53 16.70 7.45
N ARG A 58 -15.95 17.74 8.04
CA ARG A 58 -14.57 17.69 8.52
C ARG A 58 -14.49 16.84 9.78
N GLU A 59 -15.37 17.07 10.73
CA GLU A 59 -15.46 16.32 11.99
C GLU A 59 -15.67 14.83 11.75
N GLN A 60 -16.66 14.48 10.91
CA GLN A 60 -16.91 13.09 10.52
C GLN A 60 -15.66 12.43 9.91
N ARG A 61 -14.92 13.14 9.05
CA ARG A 61 -13.68 12.61 8.46
C ARG A 61 -12.55 12.48 9.48
N LEU A 62 -12.47 13.37 10.47
CA LEU A 62 -11.49 13.26 11.55
C LEU A 62 -11.75 12.00 12.37
N GLU A 63 -13.00 11.75 12.77
CA GLU A 63 -13.38 10.57 13.53
C GLU A 63 -13.08 9.27 12.77
N GLN A 64 -13.49 9.17 11.50
CA GLN A 64 -13.20 8.00 10.66
C GLN A 64 -11.70 7.76 10.52
N ARG A 65 -10.92 8.83 10.30
CA ARG A 65 -9.47 8.71 10.18
C ARG A 65 -8.85 8.22 11.49
N ASP A 66 -9.39 8.63 12.63
CA ASP A 66 -8.85 8.27 13.94
C ASP A 66 -9.11 6.80 14.25
N GLN A 67 -10.30 6.29 13.92
CA GLN A 67 -10.60 4.86 13.97
C GLN A 67 -9.65 4.06 13.07
N MET A 68 -9.46 4.48 11.82
CA MET A 68 -8.53 3.81 10.89
C MET A 68 -7.07 3.86 11.39
N ARG A 69 -6.65 4.98 12.00
CA ARG A 69 -5.30 5.11 12.59
C ARG A 69 -5.08 4.08 13.69
N GLN A 70 -6.05 3.90 14.59
CA GLN A 70 -5.94 2.92 15.67
C GLN A 70 -5.86 1.49 15.13
N GLN A 71 -6.69 1.14 14.15
CA GLN A 71 -6.64 -0.18 13.51
C GLN A 71 -5.29 -0.45 12.84
N HIS A 72 -4.77 0.51 12.07
CA HIS A 72 -3.46 0.37 11.43
C HIS A 72 -2.31 0.29 12.44
N GLN A 73 -2.39 1.00 13.56
CA GLN A 73 -1.38 0.90 14.63
C GLN A 73 -1.35 -0.50 15.23
N ALA A 74 -2.51 -1.06 15.58
CA ALA A 74 -2.60 -2.41 16.12
C ALA A 74 -2.06 -3.45 15.13
N GLN A 75 -2.37 -3.30 13.85
CA GLN A 75 -1.85 -4.17 12.79
C GLN A 75 -0.33 -4.08 12.68
N LYS A 76 0.23 -2.87 12.67
CA LYS A 76 1.68 -2.65 12.59
C LYS A 76 2.42 -3.33 13.74
N VAL A 77 1.94 -3.16 14.97
CA VAL A 77 2.56 -3.78 16.15
C VAL A 77 2.60 -5.31 16.02
N GLN A 78 1.52 -5.93 15.52
CA GLN A 78 1.52 -7.39 15.32
C GLN A 78 2.52 -7.84 14.24
N ILE A 79 2.61 -7.12 13.13
CA ILE A 79 3.57 -7.41 12.05
C ILE A 79 5.01 -7.24 12.54
N GLU A 80 5.31 -6.14 13.23
CA GLU A 80 6.63 -5.87 13.80
C GLU A 80 7.05 -6.98 14.77
N LYS A 81 6.12 -7.45 15.61
CA LYS A 81 6.35 -8.55 16.54
C LYS A 81 6.72 -9.85 15.83
N ALA A 82 6.10 -10.15 14.68
CA ALA A 82 6.41 -11.34 13.91
C ALA A 82 7.86 -11.37 13.40
N CYS A 83 8.49 -10.20 13.24
CA CYS A 83 9.88 -10.05 12.80
C CYS A 83 10.91 -9.98 13.95
N GLN A 84 10.48 -9.95 15.22
CA GLN A 84 11.42 -9.92 16.35
C GLN A 84 12.20 -11.24 16.43
N GLY A 85 13.53 -11.15 16.45
CA GLY A 85 14.43 -12.31 16.50
C GLY A 85 14.58 -13.06 15.16
N LYS A 86 13.95 -12.57 14.10
CA LYS A 86 14.04 -13.12 12.74
C LYS A 86 15.20 -12.50 11.97
N ARG A 87 15.74 -13.24 11.00
CA ARG A 87 16.79 -12.70 10.12
C ARG A 87 16.17 -11.78 9.06
N ILE A 88 16.95 -10.82 8.60
CA ILE A 88 16.59 -10.01 7.43
C ILE A 88 16.39 -10.97 6.25
N GLY A 89 15.29 -10.82 5.52
CA GLY A 89 14.93 -11.72 4.41
C GLY A 89 14.18 -12.99 4.83
N GLU A 90 13.95 -13.23 6.12
CA GLU A 90 13.18 -14.38 6.58
C GLU A 90 11.68 -14.19 6.33
N LYS A 91 11.03 -15.24 5.82
CA LYS A 91 9.57 -15.24 5.58
C LYS A 91 8.81 -15.37 6.90
N VAL A 92 7.74 -14.59 7.04
CA VAL A 92 6.84 -14.62 8.19
C VAL A 92 5.39 -14.60 7.74
N ASN A 93 4.53 -15.23 8.52
CA ASN A 93 3.09 -15.30 8.27
C ASN A 93 2.38 -14.68 9.48
N VAL A 94 1.55 -13.67 9.23
CA VAL A 94 0.81 -12.94 10.27
C VAL A 94 -0.68 -13.15 10.06
N GLN A 95 -1.37 -13.71 11.06
CA GLN A 95 -2.82 -13.88 11.00
C GLN A 95 -3.52 -12.60 11.46
N TRP A 96 -4.39 -12.03 10.62
CA TRP A 96 -5.15 -10.82 10.90
C TRP A 96 -6.54 -10.92 10.27
N ASN A 97 -7.61 -10.66 11.05
CA ASN A 97 -9.00 -10.74 10.59
C ASN A 97 -9.32 -12.03 9.80
N ASN A 98 -8.91 -13.18 10.31
CA ASN A 98 -9.09 -14.50 9.69
C ASN A 98 -8.37 -14.71 8.35
N HIS A 99 -7.48 -13.79 7.96
CA HIS A 99 -6.60 -13.94 6.81
C HIS A 99 -5.15 -14.11 7.27
N ILE A 100 -4.35 -14.82 6.47
CA ILE A 100 -2.91 -14.93 6.68
C ILE A 100 -2.23 -13.97 5.71
N ILE A 101 -1.40 -13.09 6.25
CA ILE A 101 -0.57 -12.16 5.49
C ILE A 101 0.84 -12.74 5.46
N GLU A 102 1.28 -13.18 4.29
CA GLU A 102 2.64 -13.63 4.07
C GLU A 102 3.53 -12.43 3.75
N GLY A 103 4.73 -12.40 4.33
CA GLY A 103 5.68 -11.33 4.11
C GLY A 103 7.10 -11.74 4.45
N THR A 104 8.00 -10.78 4.37
CA THR A 104 9.43 -10.96 4.65
C THR A 104 9.89 -9.84 5.56
N CYS A 105 10.75 -10.15 6.53
CA CYS A 105 11.30 -9.14 7.43
C CYS A 105 12.39 -8.32 6.73
N ASP A 106 12.22 -7.00 6.70
CA ASP A 106 13.20 -6.04 6.21
C ASP A 106 13.64 -5.05 7.30
N VAL A 107 14.76 -4.38 7.07
CA VAL A 107 15.21 -3.27 7.94
C VAL A 107 14.94 -1.97 7.21
N ARG A 108 14.21 -1.07 7.87
CA ARG A 108 13.87 0.25 7.35
C ARG A 108 14.40 1.33 8.28
N PHE A 109 15.09 2.31 7.70
CA PHE A 109 15.43 3.52 8.42
C PHE A 109 14.18 4.38 8.61
N THR A 110 13.77 4.59 9.86
CA THR A 110 12.75 5.59 10.21
C THR A 110 13.47 6.73 10.91
N PRO A 111 13.55 7.91 10.31
CA PRO A 111 14.22 9.02 10.96
C PRO A 111 13.44 9.51 12.17
N ASP A 112 14.17 10.01 13.17
CA ASP A 112 13.57 10.75 14.27
C ASP A 112 13.01 12.09 13.75
N LYS A 113 11.70 12.25 13.87
CA LYS A 113 10.99 13.44 13.42
C LYS A 113 11.39 14.69 14.21
N SER A 114 11.86 14.53 15.44
CA SER A 114 12.32 15.66 16.28
C SER A 114 13.56 16.35 15.69
N GLN A 115 14.38 15.59 14.95
CA GLN A 115 15.61 16.06 14.32
C GLN A 115 15.33 16.84 13.03
N PHE A 116 14.17 16.63 12.41
CA PHE A 116 13.71 17.44 11.27
C PHE A 116 12.90 18.64 11.75
N LYS A 117 13.58 19.67 12.26
CA LYS A 117 12.99 21.00 12.31
C LYS A 117 12.82 21.47 10.87
N ARG A 118 11.58 21.53 10.39
CA ARG A 118 11.27 22.30 9.17
C ARG A 118 11.84 23.69 9.40
N GLN A 119 12.85 24.08 8.63
CA GLN A 119 13.32 25.46 8.59
C GLN A 119 12.14 26.30 8.08
N ALA A 120 11.35 26.83 9.00
CA ALA A 120 10.40 27.88 8.72
C ALA A 120 11.21 29.16 8.61
N ASN A 121 11.40 29.64 7.37
CA ASN A 121 11.91 30.95 6.94
C ASN A 121 13.26 30.92 6.22
N SER A 122 13.20 31.13 4.90
CA SER A 122 14.21 31.92 4.17
C SER A 122 13.60 32.47 2.87
N THR A 123 12.76 33.50 2.98
CA THR A 123 12.69 34.66 2.06
C THR A 123 11.62 35.64 2.56
N SER A 124 12.09 36.65 3.30
CA SER A 124 11.49 37.99 3.27
C SER A 124 11.85 38.68 1.98
#